data_AF-A0A443SAB8-F1
#
_entry.id   AF-A0A443SAB8-F1
#
_cell.length_a   1.000
_cell.length_b   1.000
_cell.length_c   1.000
_cell.angle_alpha   90.00
_cell.angle_beta   90.00
_cell.angle_gamma   90.00
#
_symmetry.space_group_name_H-M   'P 1'
#
loop_
_entity.id
_entity.type
_entity.pdbx_description
1 polymer ?
#
loop_
_entity_poly.entity_id
_entity_poly.type
_entity_poly.pdbx_seq_one_letter_code
_entity_poly.pdbx_strand_id
1 'polypeptide(L)'
;MDVIVVTKTRSGDDKFHLFAVHGNKTHLNCSLLNEAPFAIVSNQPLALDINGDMAADLFAETNSGQRFFWLGQRDGHFKQTEFNWTAAQNENNKMKSPSGNAFIDLNGDSVTDIFVSGEKFMEYWLSPLLHTKLTVTKIPYPELSSETVFGVSSFFDINSDGVIDHLLPVCSHQNCSLKVWQDDSWETIADVFYDFDNTSSPLLFCTQNSIGGFVFPFRLRHADVDGDGFPDLLALMKSNRHKYPLVVILQNVASGKNSVKRTFVPQWNVRPDLSEENEAVVAAFFDLKEDGKADVLIAYKEKENKFKITTEFNTQMIDACFLKVLVTTGLCYGHCPPEQSSPMDPTSTSIPYGTNQAGPLIIYELVDTEGYKRKSAAGQLSQSADFSLQMPYSIFGLGQQPNFVDNLTASIPSGTSKARFQSWPQIIPDSQVVVIPYPPSDPKLWRSKLFITPSDIVISTLITLTSICCLLILIIAVLHRKEVLEDLAEHQEYRRHWPECK
;
A
#
# COMPACT_ATOMS: atom_id res chain seq x y z
N MET A 1 8.07 -20.30 -4.86
CA MET A 1 7.18 -19.20 -5.29
C MET A 1 7.29 -19.15 -6.79
N ASP A 2 6.15 -19.04 -7.46
CA ASP A 2 6.11 -18.92 -8.91
C ASP A 2 6.19 -17.44 -9.30
N VAL A 3 6.77 -17.15 -10.44
CA VAL A 3 6.97 -15.78 -10.93
C VAL A 3 6.47 -15.66 -12.35
N ILE A 4 5.71 -14.61 -12.63
CA ILE A 4 5.35 -14.22 -13.99
C ILE A 4 6.44 -13.30 -14.52
N VAL A 5 7.09 -13.71 -15.61
CA VAL A 5 8.11 -12.92 -16.28
C VAL A 5 7.49 -12.30 -17.52
N VAL A 6 7.47 -10.97 -17.55
CA VAL A 6 7.02 -10.17 -18.69
C VAL A 6 8.25 -9.72 -19.47
N THR A 7 8.34 -10.12 -20.74
CA THR A 7 9.48 -9.75 -21.60
C THR A 7 9.01 -9.03 -22.85
N LYS A 8 9.89 -8.21 -23.44
CA LYS A 8 9.66 -7.53 -24.71
C LYS A 8 10.83 -7.83 -25.65
N THR A 9 10.55 -8.11 -26.92
CA THR A 9 11.60 -8.38 -27.91
C THR A 9 12.41 -7.11 -28.22
N ARG A 10 13.73 -7.27 -28.41
CA ARG A 10 14.62 -6.14 -28.78
C ARG A 10 14.34 -5.56 -30.17
N SER A 11 13.59 -6.26 -31.02
CA SER A 11 13.26 -5.86 -32.40
C SER A 11 12.29 -4.68 -32.50
N GLY A 12 11.84 -4.11 -31.38
CA GLY A 12 10.92 -2.97 -31.36
C GLY A 12 9.45 -3.34 -31.59
N ASP A 13 9.10 -4.62 -31.53
CA ASP A 13 7.69 -5.04 -31.49
C ASP A 13 7.09 -4.62 -30.14
N ASP A 14 5.95 -3.92 -30.15
CA ASP A 14 5.26 -3.41 -28.95
C ASP A 14 4.51 -4.50 -28.18
N LYS A 15 5.02 -5.72 -28.23
CA LYS A 15 4.40 -6.91 -27.66
C LYS A 15 5.12 -7.37 -26.41
N PHE A 16 4.33 -7.80 -25.44
CA PHE A 16 4.81 -8.43 -24.24
C PHE A 16 4.55 -9.93 -24.29
N HIS A 17 5.58 -10.70 -23.96
CA HIS A 17 5.54 -12.16 -23.90
C HIS A 17 5.51 -12.56 -22.42
N LEU A 18 4.49 -13.33 -22.04
CA LEU A 18 4.26 -13.76 -20.67
C LEU A 18 4.73 -15.20 -20.47
N PHE A 19 5.57 -15.40 -19.45
CA PHE A 19 6.08 -16.70 -19.05
C PHE A 19 5.72 -16.97 -17.59
N ALA A 20 5.21 -18.17 -17.32
CA ALA A 20 5.03 -18.66 -15.96
C ALA A 20 6.28 -19.46 -15.57
N VAL A 21 7.05 -18.94 -14.63
CA VAL A 21 8.27 -19.60 -14.14
C VAL A 21 7.98 -20.21 -12.78
N HIS A 22 7.84 -21.53 -12.76
CA HIS A 22 7.58 -22.26 -11.52
C HIS A 22 8.79 -22.30 -10.61
N GLY A 23 8.57 -22.18 -9.31
CA GLY A 23 9.62 -22.19 -8.31
C GLY A 23 9.23 -22.89 -7.02
N ASN A 24 10.20 -23.52 -6.38
CA ASN A 24 10.05 -24.07 -5.04
C ASN A 24 10.58 -23.08 -3.98
N LYS A 25 10.96 -23.57 -2.80
CA LYS A 25 11.51 -22.74 -1.71
C LYS A 25 12.94 -22.23 -1.99
N THR A 26 13.64 -22.81 -2.94
CA THR A 26 15.09 -22.63 -3.14
C THR A 26 15.49 -22.28 -4.57
N HIS A 27 14.69 -22.65 -5.57
CA HIS A 27 15.05 -22.55 -6.98
C HIS A 27 13.84 -22.14 -7.84
N LEU A 28 14.11 -21.37 -8.89
CA LEU A 28 13.20 -21.08 -10.00
C LEU A 28 13.60 -21.90 -11.22
N ASN A 29 12.62 -22.48 -11.91
CA ASN A 29 12.86 -23.27 -13.12
C ASN A 29 12.99 -22.36 -14.36
N CYS A 30 14.13 -21.69 -14.49
CA CYS A 30 14.37 -20.74 -15.58
C CYS A 30 14.42 -21.38 -16.98
N SER A 31 14.43 -22.70 -17.12
CA SER A 31 14.38 -23.35 -18.44
C SER A 31 13.09 -23.05 -19.20
N LEU A 32 12.01 -22.76 -18.48
CA LEU A 32 10.70 -22.39 -19.02
C LEU A 32 10.74 -21.10 -19.86
N LEU A 33 11.76 -20.24 -19.66
CA LEU A 33 11.98 -19.04 -20.49
C LEU A 33 12.43 -19.37 -21.92
N ASN A 34 12.89 -20.59 -22.18
CA ASN A 34 13.25 -21.05 -23.52
C ASN A 34 12.07 -21.69 -24.26
N GLU A 35 10.93 -21.89 -23.59
CA GLU A 35 9.71 -22.43 -24.19
C GLU A 35 8.89 -21.31 -24.86
N ALA A 36 7.75 -21.66 -25.45
CA ALA A 36 6.84 -20.64 -25.96
C ALA A 36 6.15 -19.89 -24.79
N PRO A 37 5.97 -18.57 -24.87
CA PRO A 37 5.18 -17.86 -23.87
C PRO A 37 3.74 -18.38 -23.87
N PHE A 38 3.11 -18.46 -22.70
CA PHE A 38 1.72 -18.90 -22.60
C PHE A 38 0.74 -17.85 -23.15
N ALA A 39 1.17 -16.59 -23.23
CA ALA A 39 0.40 -15.49 -23.79
C ALA A 39 1.29 -14.40 -24.41
N ILE A 40 0.75 -13.74 -25.45
CA ILE A 40 1.35 -12.56 -26.09
C ILE A 40 0.31 -11.44 -26.06
N VAL A 41 0.66 -10.32 -25.44
CA VAL A 41 -0.25 -9.24 -25.08
C VAL A 41 0.30 -7.87 -25.52
N SER A 42 -0.57 -6.88 -25.67
CA SER A 42 -0.21 -5.51 -26.11
C SER A 42 0.15 -4.58 -24.95
N ASN A 43 -0.23 -4.91 -23.72
CA ASN A 43 0.08 -4.14 -22.51
C ASN A 43 0.62 -5.03 -21.39
N GLN A 44 1.32 -4.43 -20.42
CA GLN A 44 1.69 -5.15 -19.20
C GLN A 44 0.44 -5.61 -18.45
N PRO A 45 0.39 -6.87 -17.96
CA PRO A 45 -0.81 -7.43 -17.35
C PRO A 45 -1.06 -6.87 -15.95
N LEU A 46 -2.34 -6.69 -15.62
CA LEU A 46 -2.81 -6.47 -14.27
C LEU A 46 -2.93 -7.81 -13.55
N ALA A 47 -2.26 -7.95 -12.39
CA ALA A 47 -2.44 -9.07 -11.48
C ALA A 47 -3.64 -8.79 -10.58
N LEU A 48 -4.52 -9.78 -10.43
CA LEU A 48 -5.78 -9.67 -9.70
C LEU A 48 -6.27 -11.07 -9.27
N ASP A 49 -7.43 -11.15 -8.64
CA ASP A 49 -8.13 -12.41 -8.33
C ASP A 49 -9.60 -12.24 -8.68
N ILE A 50 -9.97 -12.55 -9.94
CA ILE A 50 -11.32 -12.26 -10.46
C ILE A 50 -12.32 -13.32 -10.04
N ASN A 51 -11.88 -14.54 -9.75
CA ASN A 51 -12.74 -15.65 -9.39
C ASN A 51 -12.86 -15.86 -7.86
N GLY A 52 -12.09 -15.13 -7.06
CA GLY A 52 -12.10 -15.17 -5.60
C GLY A 52 -11.49 -16.45 -5.02
N ASP A 53 -10.61 -17.14 -5.74
CA ASP A 53 -9.97 -18.37 -5.26
C ASP A 53 -8.64 -18.14 -4.53
N MET A 54 -8.24 -16.86 -4.38
CA MET A 54 -6.99 -16.40 -3.76
C MET A 54 -5.72 -16.76 -4.54
N ALA A 55 -5.84 -17.31 -5.76
CA ALA A 55 -4.74 -17.43 -6.70
C ALA A 55 -4.64 -16.16 -7.56
N ALA A 56 -3.42 -15.84 -7.99
CA ALA A 56 -3.21 -14.70 -8.87
C ALA A 56 -3.64 -15.03 -10.30
N ASP A 57 -4.58 -14.26 -10.82
CA ASP A 57 -5.00 -14.19 -12.22
C ASP A 57 -4.34 -13.00 -12.93
N LEU A 58 -4.38 -12.99 -14.25
CA LEU A 58 -3.86 -11.89 -15.07
C LEU A 58 -4.93 -11.34 -16.02
N PHE A 59 -4.92 -10.03 -16.20
CA PHE A 59 -5.77 -9.32 -17.15
C PHE A 59 -4.96 -8.45 -18.10
N ALA A 60 -5.15 -8.64 -19.41
CA ALA A 60 -4.47 -7.88 -20.44
C ALA A 60 -5.25 -7.88 -21.78
N GLU A 61 -4.86 -6.97 -22.66
CA GLU A 61 -5.31 -6.90 -24.05
C GLU A 61 -4.34 -7.65 -24.98
N THR A 62 -4.88 -8.32 -25.98
CA THR A 62 -4.10 -9.01 -27.01
C THR A 62 -3.89 -8.12 -28.23
N ASN A 63 -3.01 -8.52 -29.13
CA ASN A 63 -2.72 -7.79 -30.37
C ASN A 63 -3.93 -7.60 -31.29
N SER A 64 -4.95 -8.45 -31.14
CA SER A 64 -6.22 -8.33 -31.88
C SER A 64 -7.15 -7.23 -31.32
N GLY A 65 -6.76 -6.60 -30.20
CA GLY A 65 -7.60 -5.67 -29.43
C GLY A 65 -8.59 -6.38 -28.50
N GLN A 66 -8.54 -7.71 -28.40
CA GLN A 66 -9.39 -8.48 -27.50
C GLN A 66 -8.76 -8.56 -26.10
N ARG A 67 -9.58 -8.33 -25.08
CA ARG A 67 -9.21 -8.39 -23.67
C ARG A 67 -9.52 -9.77 -23.10
N PHE A 68 -8.61 -10.34 -22.33
CA PHE A 68 -8.76 -11.67 -21.73
C PHE A 68 -8.33 -11.69 -20.28
N PHE A 69 -8.87 -12.67 -19.55
CA PHE A 69 -8.36 -13.11 -18.27
C PHE A 69 -7.61 -14.42 -18.44
N TRP A 70 -6.48 -14.55 -17.74
CA TRP A 70 -5.75 -15.79 -17.59
C TRP A 70 -5.88 -16.21 -16.15
N LEU A 71 -6.67 -17.26 -15.91
CA LEU A 71 -6.98 -17.73 -14.57
C LEU A 71 -5.89 -18.64 -14.04
N GLY A 72 -5.29 -18.31 -12.90
CA GLY A 72 -4.27 -19.11 -12.24
C GLY A 72 -4.84 -20.45 -11.79
N GLN A 73 -4.22 -21.55 -12.19
CA GLN A 73 -4.66 -22.90 -11.81
C GLN A 73 -3.74 -23.48 -10.73
N ARG A 74 -4.28 -24.42 -9.94
CA ARG A 74 -3.52 -25.11 -8.88
C ARG A 74 -2.35 -25.95 -9.39
N ASP A 75 -2.36 -26.30 -10.68
CA ASP A 75 -1.26 -27.01 -11.35
C ASP A 75 -0.15 -26.05 -11.83
N GLY A 76 -0.26 -24.76 -11.54
CA GLY A 76 0.66 -23.70 -11.94
C GLY A 76 0.34 -23.05 -13.29
N HIS A 77 -0.53 -23.65 -14.12
CA HIS A 77 -0.79 -23.13 -15.45
C HIS A 77 -1.85 -22.04 -15.44
N PHE A 78 -1.92 -21.30 -16.55
CA PHE A 78 -2.93 -20.25 -16.75
C PHE A 78 -3.95 -20.68 -17.78
N LYS A 79 -5.23 -20.61 -17.41
CA LYS A 79 -6.34 -20.88 -18.32
C LYS A 79 -6.89 -19.57 -18.87
N GLN A 80 -6.69 -19.33 -20.17
CA GLN A 80 -7.31 -18.22 -20.86
C GLN A 80 -8.84 -18.37 -20.84
N THR A 81 -9.53 -17.32 -20.41
CA THR A 81 -10.99 -17.28 -20.31
C THR A 81 -11.50 -16.01 -21.00
N GLU A 82 -12.48 -16.21 -21.88
CA GLU A 82 -13.23 -15.11 -22.49
C GLU A 82 -14.29 -14.59 -21.51
N PHE A 83 -14.39 -13.27 -21.42
CA PHE A 83 -15.49 -12.62 -20.72
C PHE A 83 -16.64 -12.36 -21.69
N ASN A 84 -17.89 -12.41 -21.22
CA ASN A 84 -19.04 -12.07 -22.04
C ASN A 84 -19.14 -10.55 -22.18
N TRP A 85 -18.36 -10.02 -23.13
CA TRP A 85 -18.27 -8.59 -23.40
C TRP A 85 -19.60 -8.08 -23.97
N THR A 86 -20.08 -6.96 -23.45
CA THR A 86 -21.16 -6.21 -24.10
C THR A 86 -20.65 -5.55 -25.39
N ALA A 87 -21.52 -4.83 -26.10
CA ALA A 87 -21.16 -3.97 -27.23
C ALA A 87 -20.06 -2.93 -26.93
N ALA A 88 -19.52 -2.84 -25.71
CA ALA A 88 -18.35 -2.06 -25.33
C ALA A 88 -17.09 -2.37 -26.18
N GLN A 89 -16.95 -3.57 -26.75
CA GLN A 89 -15.90 -3.83 -27.75
C GLN A 89 -16.10 -3.05 -29.07
N ASN A 90 -17.33 -2.66 -29.40
CA ASN A 90 -17.65 -2.03 -30.70
C ASN A 90 -17.14 -0.58 -30.82
N GLU A 91 -16.63 0.03 -29.73
CA GLU A 91 -16.21 1.43 -29.74
C GLU A 91 -14.70 1.64 -29.97
N ASN A 92 -13.94 0.55 -30.17
CA ASN A 92 -12.49 0.60 -30.44
C ASN A 92 -11.76 1.48 -29.42
N ASN A 93 -11.85 1.13 -28.13
CA ASN A 93 -11.16 1.78 -27.01
C ASN A 93 -10.04 0.85 -26.53
N LYS A 94 -8.86 0.92 -27.15
CA LYS A 94 -7.71 0.10 -26.74
C LYS A 94 -7.23 0.49 -25.36
N MET A 95 -6.66 -0.46 -24.62
CA MET A 95 -5.97 -0.13 -23.38
C MET A 95 -4.78 0.79 -23.66
N LYS A 96 -4.59 1.81 -22.82
CA LYS A 96 -3.37 2.62 -22.85
C LYS A 96 -2.15 1.76 -22.48
N SER A 97 -0.99 2.15 -22.99
CA SER A 97 0.30 1.61 -22.56
C SER A 97 1.25 2.79 -22.39
N PRO A 98 1.60 3.20 -21.16
CA PRO A 98 1.25 2.62 -19.86
C PRO A 98 -0.26 2.61 -19.53
N SER A 99 -0.75 1.50 -18.96
CA SER A 99 -2.17 1.26 -18.73
C SER A 99 -2.65 1.81 -17.39
N GLY A 100 -1.92 1.60 -16.30
CA GLY A 100 -2.40 2.03 -14.99
C GLY A 100 -3.72 1.38 -14.56
N ASN A 101 -4.09 0.25 -15.17
CA ASN A 101 -5.26 -0.53 -14.79
C ASN A 101 -5.18 -0.89 -13.31
N ALA A 102 -6.33 -0.96 -12.64
CA ALA A 102 -6.38 -1.23 -11.21
C ALA A 102 -7.45 -2.27 -10.85
N PHE A 103 -7.23 -2.97 -9.74
CA PHE A 103 -8.16 -3.89 -9.10
C PHE A 103 -8.40 -3.40 -7.67
N ILE A 104 -9.48 -2.65 -7.47
CA ILE A 104 -9.77 -1.93 -6.22
C ILE A 104 -11.28 -1.66 -6.14
N ASP A 105 -11.83 -1.54 -4.92
CA ASP A 105 -13.21 -1.09 -4.72
C ASP A 105 -13.35 0.38 -5.14
N LEU A 106 -14.24 0.65 -6.11
CA LEU A 106 -14.47 1.98 -6.70
C LEU A 106 -15.81 2.59 -6.26
N ASN A 107 -16.65 1.86 -5.54
CA ASN A 107 -18.01 2.30 -5.18
C ASN A 107 -18.32 2.19 -3.67
N GLY A 108 -17.39 1.68 -2.86
CA GLY A 108 -17.49 1.55 -1.42
C GLY A 108 -18.35 0.36 -0.95
N ASP A 109 -18.65 -0.62 -1.81
CA ASP A 109 -19.45 -1.79 -1.45
C ASP A 109 -18.63 -2.96 -0.86
N SER A 110 -17.31 -2.78 -0.70
CA SER A 110 -16.34 -3.78 -0.24
C SER A 110 -16.20 -5.01 -1.15
N VAL A 111 -16.64 -4.90 -2.41
CA VAL A 111 -16.32 -5.82 -3.50
C VAL A 111 -15.27 -5.15 -4.37
N THR A 112 -14.26 -5.92 -4.78
CA THR A 112 -13.19 -5.38 -5.63
C THR A 112 -13.68 -5.20 -7.06
N ASP A 113 -13.49 -3.99 -7.61
CA ASP A 113 -13.83 -3.63 -8.98
C ASP A 113 -12.60 -3.59 -9.89
N ILE A 114 -12.81 -3.46 -11.20
CA ILE A 114 -11.72 -3.26 -12.17
C ILE A 114 -11.81 -1.85 -12.78
N PHE A 115 -10.69 -1.14 -12.75
CA PHE A 115 -10.46 0.06 -13.54
C PHE A 115 -9.64 -0.27 -14.78
N VAL A 116 -10.09 0.17 -15.95
CA VAL A 116 -9.34 0.07 -17.20
C VAL A 116 -9.11 1.46 -17.79
N SER A 117 -7.85 1.78 -18.07
CA SER A 117 -7.47 3.00 -18.77
C SER A 117 -7.48 2.76 -20.27
N GLY A 118 -8.45 3.33 -20.96
CA GLY A 118 -8.55 3.28 -22.41
C GLY A 118 -8.00 4.54 -23.09
N GLU A 119 -7.66 4.44 -24.38
CA GLU A 119 -7.15 5.57 -25.15
C GLU A 119 -8.15 6.73 -25.28
N LYS A 120 -9.46 6.41 -25.40
CA LYS A 120 -10.53 7.40 -25.62
C LYS A 120 -11.26 7.76 -24.33
N PHE A 121 -11.50 6.77 -23.48
CA PHE A 121 -12.19 6.92 -22.21
C PHE A 121 -11.71 5.86 -21.23
N MET A 122 -11.88 6.14 -19.95
CA MET A 122 -11.64 5.19 -18.86
C MET A 122 -12.90 4.38 -18.57
N GLU A 123 -12.74 3.23 -17.93
CA GLU A 123 -13.82 2.28 -17.69
C GLU A 123 -13.82 1.82 -16.23
N TYR A 124 -14.97 1.91 -15.58
CA TYR A 124 -15.24 1.27 -14.29
C TYR A 124 -16.08 0.02 -14.51
N TRP A 125 -15.59 -1.10 -14.00
CA TRP A 125 -16.22 -2.41 -14.08
C TRP A 125 -16.59 -2.84 -12.66
N LEU A 126 -17.82 -2.53 -12.25
CA LEU A 126 -18.28 -2.75 -10.89
C LEU A 126 -18.70 -4.21 -10.67
N SER A 127 -18.20 -4.84 -9.61
CA SER A 127 -18.44 -6.24 -9.23
C SER A 127 -18.41 -7.21 -10.42
N PRO A 128 -17.31 -7.27 -11.19
CA PRO A 128 -17.26 -8.05 -12.41
C PRO A 128 -17.37 -9.56 -12.11
N LEU A 129 -18.37 -10.23 -12.68
CA LEU A 129 -18.59 -11.67 -12.49
C LEU A 129 -18.31 -12.44 -13.77
N LEU A 130 -17.43 -13.44 -13.68
CA LEU A 130 -17.14 -14.37 -14.78
C LEU A 130 -18.45 -14.94 -15.35
N HIS A 131 -18.52 -14.99 -16.69
CA HIS A 131 -19.66 -15.51 -17.46
C HIS A 131 -20.98 -14.72 -17.34
N THR A 132 -21.01 -13.58 -16.65
CA THR A 132 -22.16 -12.67 -16.67
C THR A 132 -21.91 -11.47 -17.59
N LYS A 133 -22.99 -10.74 -17.91
CA LYS A 133 -22.91 -9.56 -18.76
C LYS A 133 -22.27 -8.41 -17.97
N LEU A 134 -21.11 -7.94 -18.43
CA LEU A 134 -20.41 -6.82 -17.80
C LEU A 134 -21.16 -5.50 -18.00
N THR A 135 -21.41 -4.77 -16.92
CA THR A 135 -21.83 -3.37 -16.97
C THR A 135 -20.59 -2.49 -16.88
N VAL A 136 -20.37 -1.65 -17.89
CA VAL A 136 -19.21 -0.76 -17.96
C VAL A 136 -19.68 0.68 -17.81
N THR A 137 -19.20 1.37 -16.79
CA THR A 137 -19.38 2.81 -16.65
C THR A 137 -18.21 3.51 -17.34
N LYS A 138 -18.51 4.38 -18.30
CA LYS A 138 -17.50 5.11 -19.06
C LYS A 138 -17.21 6.43 -18.39
N ILE A 139 -15.93 6.70 -18.18
CA ILE A 139 -15.44 7.94 -17.58
C ILE A 139 -14.70 8.73 -18.65
N PRO A 140 -15.20 9.91 -19.04
CA PRO A 140 -14.52 10.76 -20.02
C PRO A 140 -13.22 11.30 -19.42
N TYR A 141 -12.24 11.61 -20.28
CA TYR A 141 -11.12 12.44 -19.85
C TYR A 141 -11.58 13.89 -19.66
N PRO A 142 -11.02 14.64 -18.68
CA PRO A 142 -11.54 15.95 -18.29
C PRO A 142 -11.55 16.98 -19.41
N GLU A 143 -10.42 17.15 -20.12
CA GLU A 143 -10.31 18.09 -21.24
C GLU A 143 -9.35 17.57 -22.30
N LEU A 144 -9.90 17.11 -23.42
CA LEU A 144 -9.16 16.64 -24.59
C LEU A 144 -8.70 17.85 -25.42
N SER A 145 -7.57 18.45 -25.05
CA SER A 145 -6.78 19.27 -26.00
C SER A 145 -5.69 18.40 -26.60
N SER A 146 -5.24 18.73 -27.82
CA SER A 146 -4.13 18.01 -28.46
C SER A 146 -2.82 18.05 -27.67
N GLU A 147 -2.69 19.00 -26.73
CA GLU A 147 -1.50 19.21 -25.90
C GLU A 147 -1.67 18.70 -24.47
N THR A 148 -2.84 18.15 -24.12
CA THR A 148 -3.08 17.57 -22.80
C THR A 148 -2.42 16.20 -22.69
N VAL A 149 -1.54 16.06 -21.70
CA VAL A 149 -0.94 14.78 -21.29
C VAL A 149 -1.59 14.35 -19.98
N PHE A 150 -2.22 13.18 -20.01
CA PHE A 150 -2.74 12.51 -18.83
C PHE A 150 -1.67 11.59 -18.26
N GLY A 151 -1.43 11.67 -16.96
CA GLY A 151 -0.67 10.64 -16.27
C GLY A 151 -1.54 9.42 -15.95
N VAL A 152 -0.98 8.52 -15.17
CA VAL A 152 -1.64 7.30 -14.71
C VAL A 152 -2.52 7.60 -13.50
N SER A 153 -3.75 7.08 -13.52
CA SER A 153 -4.69 7.12 -12.40
C SER A 153 -4.12 6.50 -11.12
N SER A 154 -4.39 7.16 -10.01
CA SER A 154 -4.05 6.70 -8.65
C SER A 154 -5.31 6.56 -7.83
N PHE A 155 -5.36 5.54 -6.97
CA PHE A 155 -6.54 5.18 -6.18
C PHE A 155 -6.18 5.08 -4.71
N PHE A 156 -6.69 6.02 -3.90
CA PHE A 156 -6.47 6.08 -2.45
C PHE A 156 -7.48 7.05 -1.82
N ASP A 157 -7.73 6.89 -0.52
CA ASP A 157 -8.61 7.77 0.25
C ASP A 157 -7.90 9.09 0.59
N ILE A 158 -8.23 10.17 -0.12
CA ILE A 158 -7.54 11.47 -0.02
C ILE A 158 -7.93 12.20 1.26
N ASN A 159 -9.19 12.07 1.67
CA ASN A 159 -9.81 12.87 2.72
C ASN A 159 -10.11 12.08 4.01
N SER A 160 -9.67 10.82 4.10
CA SER A 160 -9.86 9.94 5.25
C SER A 160 -11.35 9.83 5.60
N ASP A 161 -12.18 9.52 4.61
CA ASP A 161 -13.62 9.26 4.78
C ASP A 161 -14.01 7.77 4.63
N GLY A 162 -13.04 6.91 4.30
CA GLY A 162 -13.23 5.48 4.13
C GLY A 162 -13.67 5.07 2.73
N VAL A 163 -13.63 5.97 1.75
CA VAL A 163 -13.89 5.71 0.34
C VAL A 163 -12.61 5.94 -0.47
N ILE A 164 -12.38 5.11 -1.49
CA ILE A 164 -11.23 5.26 -2.37
C ILE A 164 -11.53 6.31 -3.44
N ASP A 165 -10.72 7.36 -3.52
CA ASP A 165 -10.83 8.39 -4.56
C ASP A 165 -10.02 8.01 -5.81
N HIS A 166 -10.51 8.44 -6.98
CA HIS A 166 -9.78 8.33 -8.24
C HIS A 166 -9.14 9.67 -8.61
N LEU A 167 -7.82 9.73 -8.46
CA LEU A 167 -6.99 10.87 -8.80
C LEU A 167 -6.35 10.69 -10.19
N LEU A 168 -6.46 11.71 -11.03
CA LEU A 168 -5.81 11.79 -12.34
C LEU A 168 -4.92 13.05 -12.44
N PRO A 169 -3.61 12.89 -12.62
CA PRO A 169 -2.74 14.04 -12.88
C PRO A 169 -2.80 14.44 -14.36
N VAL A 170 -2.91 15.73 -14.62
CA VAL A 170 -3.11 16.30 -15.96
C VAL A 170 -2.15 17.46 -16.17
N CYS A 171 -1.41 17.43 -17.28
CA CYS A 171 -0.53 18.53 -17.68
C CYS A 171 -0.87 19.02 -19.09
N SER A 172 -0.83 20.35 -19.29
CA SER A 172 -0.93 21.00 -20.60
C SER A 172 0.08 22.14 -20.66
N HIS A 173 0.97 22.10 -21.66
CA HIS A 173 2.09 23.04 -21.82
C HIS A 173 2.94 23.27 -20.56
N GLN A 174 2.66 24.38 -19.85
CA GLN A 174 3.37 24.87 -18.67
C GLN A 174 2.50 24.85 -17.41
N ASN A 175 1.35 24.16 -17.45
CA ASN A 175 0.46 24.00 -16.31
C ASN A 175 0.22 22.52 -16.05
N CYS A 176 0.28 22.14 -14.79
CA CYS A 176 -0.13 20.83 -14.32
C CYS A 176 -1.17 21.00 -13.21
N SER A 177 -2.07 20.03 -13.12
CA SER A 177 -3.14 19.98 -12.12
C SER A 177 -3.42 18.54 -11.71
N LEU A 178 -4.01 18.38 -10.53
CA LEU A 178 -4.56 17.13 -10.04
C LEU A 178 -6.08 17.22 -10.07
N LYS A 179 -6.71 16.24 -10.69
CA LYS A 179 -8.17 16.16 -10.78
C LYS A 179 -8.68 14.89 -10.10
N VAL A 180 -9.79 15.00 -9.38
CA VAL A 180 -10.49 13.87 -8.76
C VAL A 180 -11.81 13.64 -9.50
N TRP A 181 -12.15 12.37 -9.73
CA TRP A 181 -13.45 11.99 -10.27
C TRP A 181 -14.47 11.86 -9.15
N GLN A 182 -15.44 12.76 -9.10
CA GLN A 182 -16.49 12.80 -8.08
C GLN A 182 -17.82 13.25 -8.70
N ASP A 183 -18.92 12.63 -8.27
CA ASP A 183 -20.29 12.94 -8.72
C ASP A 183 -20.41 13.03 -10.26
N ASP A 184 -19.86 12.03 -10.95
CA ASP A 184 -19.81 11.93 -12.42
C ASP A 184 -19.11 13.11 -13.13
N SER A 185 -18.20 13.80 -12.44
CA SER A 185 -17.45 14.94 -12.98
C SER A 185 -16.01 14.99 -12.49
N TRP A 186 -15.15 15.68 -13.24
CA TRP A 186 -13.76 15.94 -12.83
C TRP A 186 -13.66 17.29 -12.11
N GLU A 187 -13.26 17.26 -10.85
CA GLU A 187 -12.95 18.46 -10.08
C GLU A 187 -11.44 18.66 -9.97
N THR A 188 -10.94 19.89 -10.15
CA THR A 188 -9.53 20.21 -9.90
C THR A 188 -9.32 20.46 -8.41
N ILE A 189 -8.45 19.67 -7.76
CA ILE A 189 -8.19 19.78 -6.32
C ILE A 189 -6.85 20.47 -6.00
N ALA A 190 -5.90 20.46 -6.94
CA ALA A 190 -4.62 21.15 -6.83
C ALA A 190 -4.16 21.60 -8.21
N ASP A 191 -3.68 22.82 -8.30
CA ASP A 191 -3.08 23.44 -9.47
C ASP A 191 -1.96 24.37 -9.03
N VAL A 192 -1.06 24.71 -9.96
CA VAL A 192 0.07 25.63 -9.70
C VAL A 192 0.92 25.20 -8.50
N PHE A 193 1.88 24.32 -8.76
CA PHE A 193 2.79 23.81 -7.73
C PHE A 193 3.96 24.78 -7.54
N TYR A 194 3.95 25.57 -6.47
CA TYR A 194 5.06 26.48 -6.18
C TYR A 194 6.33 25.72 -5.81
N ASP A 195 7.48 26.25 -6.25
CA ASP A 195 8.80 25.72 -5.89
C ASP A 195 9.14 26.06 -4.42
N PHE A 196 10.08 25.33 -3.81
CA PHE A 196 10.40 25.40 -2.36
C PHE A 196 10.87 26.79 -1.91
N ASP A 197 11.48 27.56 -2.82
CA ASP A 197 11.93 28.94 -2.57
C ASP A 197 10.85 30.01 -2.85
N ASN A 198 9.60 29.58 -3.07
CA ASN A 198 8.43 30.44 -3.32
C ASN A 198 8.63 31.44 -4.49
N THR A 199 9.31 30.98 -5.54
CA THR A 199 9.62 31.80 -6.72
C THR A 199 8.55 31.70 -7.80
N SER A 200 8.59 32.62 -8.78
CA SER A 200 7.59 32.73 -9.85
C SER A 200 7.58 31.58 -10.87
N SER A 201 8.45 30.57 -10.76
CA SER A 201 8.48 29.41 -11.67
C SER A 201 7.86 28.19 -10.99
N PRO A 202 6.67 27.72 -11.44
CA PRO A 202 6.04 26.55 -10.85
C PRO A 202 6.79 25.26 -11.22
N LEU A 203 6.69 24.28 -10.33
CA LEU A 203 7.03 22.89 -10.57
C LEU A 203 5.99 22.26 -11.51
N LEU A 204 6.48 21.49 -12.48
CA LEU A 204 5.69 20.73 -13.44
C LEU A 204 6.01 19.26 -13.29
N PHE A 205 5.03 18.39 -13.43
CA PHE A 205 5.30 16.96 -13.42
C PHE A 205 6.16 16.54 -14.60
N CYS A 206 7.08 15.61 -14.36
CA CYS A 206 7.78 14.91 -15.41
C CYS A 206 6.79 13.99 -16.13
N THR A 207 6.57 14.26 -17.42
CA THR A 207 5.74 13.42 -18.28
C THR A 207 6.49 12.13 -18.66
N GLN A 208 5.78 11.21 -19.34
CA GLN A 208 6.33 9.92 -19.75
C GLN A 208 7.68 10.07 -20.48
N ASN A 209 8.65 9.25 -20.06
CA ASN A 209 10.00 9.23 -20.63
C ASN A 209 10.40 7.80 -21.02
N SER A 210 11.22 7.65 -22.05
CA SER A 210 11.71 6.35 -22.53
C SER A 210 13.23 6.31 -22.53
N ILE A 211 13.82 5.37 -21.78
CA ILE A 211 15.28 5.26 -21.62
C ILE A 211 15.67 3.80 -21.71
N GLY A 212 16.62 3.46 -22.60
CA GLY A 212 17.20 2.12 -22.66
C GLY A 212 16.18 0.99 -22.94
N GLY A 213 15.06 1.30 -23.59
CA GLY A 213 13.96 0.36 -23.86
C GLY A 213 12.89 0.28 -22.77
N PHE A 214 13.08 0.98 -21.64
CA PHE A 214 12.07 1.13 -20.59
C PHE A 214 11.21 2.35 -20.84
N VAL A 215 9.90 2.23 -20.60
CA VAL A 215 8.95 3.34 -20.59
C VAL A 215 8.60 3.65 -19.15
N PHE A 216 8.99 4.83 -18.69
CA PHE A 216 8.67 5.33 -17.35
C PHE A 216 7.41 6.20 -17.42
N PRO A 217 6.29 5.78 -16.80
CA PRO A 217 5.05 6.54 -16.86
C PRO A 217 5.10 7.81 -16.03
N PHE A 218 4.29 8.80 -16.45
CA PHE A 218 3.86 9.88 -15.58
C PHE A 218 2.91 9.31 -14.51
N ARG A 219 3.45 8.97 -13.34
CA ARG A 219 2.73 8.30 -12.25
C ARG A 219 3.03 8.97 -10.91
N LEU A 220 1.99 9.13 -10.10
CA LEU A 220 2.09 9.53 -8.70
C LEU A 220 2.01 8.28 -7.82
N ARG A 221 2.68 8.31 -6.68
CA ARG A 221 2.60 7.26 -5.65
C ARG A 221 2.17 7.90 -4.35
N HIS A 222 1.46 7.17 -3.50
CA HIS A 222 0.94 7.72 -2.25
C HIS A 222 1.41 6.91 -1.05
N ALA A 223 1.62 7.62 0.04
CA ALA A 223 1.83 7.11 1.39
C ALA A 223 1.68 8.28 2.36
N ASP A 224 1.34 8.01 3.60
CA ASP A 224 1.30 9.03 4.66
C ASP A 224 2.72 9.25 5.20
N VAL A 225 3.33 10.39 4.88
CA VAL A 225 4.75 10.65 5.16
C VAL A 225 4.94 11.30 6.53
N ASP A 226 4.02 12.14 6.97
CA ASP A 226 4.09 12.80 8.28
C ASP A 226 3.28 12.08 9.38
N GLY A 227 2.48 11.09 9.00
CA GLY A 227 1.68 10.28 9.91
C GLY A 227 0.40 10.97 10.36
N ASP A 228 -0.04 12.03 9.66
CA ASP A 228 -1.25 12.80 9.99
C ASP A 228 -2.55 12.07 9.62
N GLY A 229 -2.45 10.89 9.00
CA GLY A 229 -3.50 9.98 8.55
C GLY A 229 -4.10 10.32 7.19
N PHE A 230 -3.55 11.30 6.47
CA PHE A 230 -3.95 11.66 5.12
C PHE A 230 -2.80 11.35 4.16
N PRO A 231 -2.97 10.46 3.17
CA PRO A 231 -1.88 10.09 2.28
C PRO A 231 -1.35 11.28 1.46
N ASP A 232 -0.02 11.43 1.45
CA ASP A 232 0.74 12.37 0.62
C ASP A 232 1.08 11.78 -0.75
N LEU A 233 1.65 12.60 -1.64
CA LEU A 233 2.01 12.18 -3.00
C LEU A 233 3.50 12.32 -3.27
N LEU A 234 4.13 11.26 -3.78
CA LEU A 234 5.47 11.27 -4.35
C LEU A 234 5.41 11.42 -5.86
N ALA A 235 6.15 12.41 -6.37
CA ALA A 235 6.21 12.73 -7.79
C ALA A 235 7.64 13.06 -8.25
N LEU A 236 7.90 12.81 -9.54
CA LEU A 236 9.03 13.42 -10.23
C LEU A 236 8.56 14.73 -10.87
N MET A 237 9.20 15.83 -10.50
CA MET A 237 8.84 17.18 -10.95
C MET A 237 10.05 17.93 -11.49
N LYS A 238 9.84 18.93 -12.33
CA LYS A 238 10.87 19.79 -12.88
C LYS A 238 10.42 21.24 -12.84
N SER A 239 11.38 22.17 -12.82
CA SER A 239 11.13 23.61 -12.89
C SER A 239 11.97 24.19 -14.03
N ASN A 240 11.65 25.37 -14.52
CA ASN A 240 12.49 26.05 -15.51
C ASN A 240 13.92 26.32 -15.01
N ARG A 241 14.12 26.31 -13.68
CA ARG A 241 15.44 26.43 -13.04
C ARG A 241 16.19 25.11 -12.96
N HIS A 242 15.48 24.02 -12.71
CA HIS A 242 16.04 22.68 -12.53
C HIS A 242 15.85 21.90 -13.82
N LYS A 243 16.94 21.78 -14.60
CA LYS A 243 16.93 21.03 -15.88
C LYS A 243 16.74 19.53 -15.71
N TYR A 244 16.94 19.00 -14.51
CA TYR A 244 16.80 17.60 -14.15
C TYR A 244 15.57 17.37 -13.23
N PRO A 245 15.01 16.15 -13.21
CA PRO A 245 13.91 15.81 -12.31
C PRO A 245 14.29 15.90 -10.82
N LEU A 246 13.44 16.56 -10.04
CA LEU A 246 13.42 16.56 -8.59
C LEU A 246 12.49 15.44 -8.09
N VAL A 247 12.84 14.85 -6.95
CA VAL A 247 11.99 13.89 -6.24
C VAL A 247 11.22 14.65 -5.16
N VAL A 248 9.95 14.90 -5.41
CA VAL A 248 9.12 15.81 -4.61
C VAL A 248 8.02 15.04 -3.91
N ILE A 249 7.87 15.29 -2.61
CA ILE A 249 6.67 14.90 -1.86
C ILE A 249 5.76 16.12 -1.79
N LEU A 250 4.54 15.97 -2.29
CA LEU A 250 3.44 16.91 -2.15
C LEU A 250 2.61 16.50 -0.93
N GLN A 251 2.61 17.35 0.09
CA GLN A 251 1.87 17.14 1.31
C GLN A 251 0.37 17.33 1.07
N ASN A 252 -0.43 16.43 1.60
CA ASN A 252 -1.88 16.52 1.60
C ASN A 252 -2.33 17.49 2.71
N VAL A 253 -2.92 18.63 2.35
CA VAL A 253 -3.31 19.67 3.30
C VAL A 253 -4.79 20.04 3.17
N ALA A 254 -5.39 20.52 4.26
CA ALA A 254 -6.78 20.94 4.27
C ALA A 254 -7.06 22.09 3.28
N SER A 255 -8.18 22.00 2.57
CA SER A 255 -8.65 23.01 1.62
C SER A 255 -10.16 23.21 1.76
N GLY A 256 -10.62 24.47 1.80
CA GLY A 256 -12.05 24.79 1.82
C GLY A 256 -12.69 24.97 0.44
N LYS A 257 -11.97 24.65 -0.64
CA LYS A 257 -12.30 25.09 -2.01
C LYS A 257 -12.87 24.00 -2.94
N ASN A 258 -12.88 22.74 -2.50
CA ASN A 258 -13.24 21.58 -3.31
C ASN A 258 -14.07 20.57 -2.51
N SER A 259 -14.70 19.59 -3.17
CA SER A 259 -15.61 18.64 -2.51
C SER A 259 -14.89 17.66 -1.57
N VAL A 260 -13.65 17.27 -1.89
CA VAL A 260 -12.81 16.42 -1.02
C VAL A 260 -12.21 17.15 0.18
N LYS A 261 -12.32 18.49 0.24
CA LYS A 261 -11.76 19.38 1.28
C LYS A 261 -10.26 19.25 1.53
N ARG A 262 -9.50 18.78 0.53
CA ARG A 262 -8.04 18.55 0.60
C ARG A 262 -7.37 19.04 -0.68
N THR A 263 -6.09 19.35 -0.60
CA THR A 263 -5.25 19.75 -1.74
C THR A 263 -3.81 19.27 -1.52
N PHE A 264 -2.96 19.39 -2.52
CA PHE A 264 -1.57 18.90 -2.47
C PHE A 264 -0.59 20.04 -2.72
N VAL A 265 0.36 20.22 -1.81
CA VAL A 265 1.36 21.29 -1.86
C VAL A 265 2.77 20.69 -1.85
N PRO A 266 3.66 21.04 -2.79
CA PRO A 266 5.06 20.62 -2.74
C PRO A 266 5.69 21.06 -1.42
N GLN A 267 6.15 20.10 -0.62
CA GLN A 267 6.65 20.38 0.73
C GLN A 267 8.10 19.94 0.91
N TRP A 268 8.44 18.74 0.41
CA TRP A 268 9.78 18.19 0.60
C TRP A 268 10.45 17.79 -0.72
N ASN A 269 11.69 18.23 -0.92
CA ASN A 269 12.60 17.67 -1.92
C ASN A 269 13.41 16.55 -1.26
N VAL A 270 13.10 15.30 -1.61
CA VAL A 270 13.65 14.11 -0.97
C VAL A 270 15.16 13.99 -1.19
N ARG A 271 15.65 14.45 -2.35
CA ARG A 271 17.07 14.40 -2.73
C ARG A 271 17.52 15.69 -3.40
N PRO A 272 17.88 16.72 -2.61
CA PRO A 272 18.35 17.99 -3.17
C PRO A 272 19.75 17.89 -3.81
N ASP A 273 20.47 16.80 -3.60
CA ASP A 273 21.80 16.53 -4.14
C ASP A 273 21.81 15.96 -5.57
N LEU A 274 20.64 15.66 -6.15
CA LEU A 274 20.54 15.20 -7.53
C LEU A 274 21.02 16.27 -8.52
N SER A 275 21.55 15.82 -9.66
CA SER A 275 22.11 16.69 -10.70
C SER A 275 21.91 16.08 -12.09
N GLU A 276 22.34 16.78 -13.13
CA GLU A 276 22.33 16.29 -14.52
C GLU A 276 23.14 14.99 -14.72
N GLU A 277 24.04 14.66 -13.79
CA GLU A 277 24.81 13.41 -13.86
C GLU A 277 24.07 12.21 -13.28
N ASN A 278 23.06 12.44 -12.43
CA ASN A 278 22.33 11.44 -11.65
C ASN A 278 20.83 11.74 -11.66
N GLU A 279 20.19 11.67 -12.82
CA GLU A 279 18.79 12.05 -12.99
C GLU A 279 17.85 10.98 -12.43
N ALA A 280 16.93 11.34 -11.52
CA ALA A 280 15.91 10.43 -11.02
C ALA A 280 14.94 10.02 -12.15
N VAL A 281 14.71 8.72 -12.29
CA VAL A 281 13.80 8.15 -13.31
C VAL A 281 12.58 7.48 -12.69
N VAL A 282 12.71 6.97 -11.46
CA VAL A 282 11.62 6.36 -10.69
C VAL A 282 11.87 6.62 -9.21
N ALA A 283 10.83 6.96 -8.45
CA ALA A 283 10.87 7.01 -7.00
C ALA A 283 9.62 6.33 -6.43
N ALA A 284 9.75 5.48 -5.41
CA ALA A 284 8.64 4.75 -4.81
C ALA A 284 8.78 4.65 -3.29
N PHE A 285 7.63 4.59 -2.60
CA PHE A 285 7.61 4.39 -1.16
C PHE A 285 7.87 2.94 -0.79
N PHE A 286 8.56 2.72 0.33
CA PHE A 286 8.75 1.43 0.96
C PHE A 286 9.09 1.62 2.43
N ASP A 287 8.63 0.76 3.34
CA ASP A 287 9.08 0.76 4.74
C ASP A 287 10.25 -0.23 4.87
N LEU A 288 11.49 0.29 4.85
CA LEU A 288 12.71 -0.53 4.81
C LEU A 288 13.09 -1.08 6.19
N LYS A 289 12.68 -0.40 7.26
CA LYS A 289 13.03 -0.74 8.64
C LYS A 289 11.94 -1.50 9.37
N GLU A 290 10.79 -1.71 8.72
CA GLU A 290 9.60 -2.28 9.34
C GLU A 290 9.15 -1.44 10.56
N ASP A 291 9.33 -0.12 10.48
CA ASP A 291 9.02 0.86 11.52
C ASP A 291 7.79 1.73 11.20
N GLY A 292 7.06 1.38 10.13
CA GLY A 292 5.84 2.04 9.72
C GLY A 292 6.05 3.36 8.98
N LYS A 293 7.30 3.76 8.70
CA LYS A 293 7.59 5.00 8.00
C LYS A 293 7.73 4.76 6.50
N ALA A 294 7.11 5.64 5.71
CA ALA A 294 7.21 5.59 4.25
C ALA A 294 8.57 6.14 3.75
N ASP A 295 9.61 5.30 3.75
CA ASP A 295 10.91 5.63 3.14
C ASP A 295 10.81 5.69 1.61
N VAL A 296 11.79 6.30 0.95
CA VAL A 296 11.78 6.49 -0.51
C VAL A 296 12.94 5.74 -1.17
N LEU A 297 12.60 4.80 -2.06
CA LEU A 297 13.52 4.17 -3.00
C LEU A 297 13.59 5.01 -4.27
N ILE A 298 14.80 5.35 -4.72
CA ILE A 298 15.01 6.20 -5.89
C ILE A 298 15.94 5.50 -6.85
N ALA A 299 15.45 5.24 -8.06
CA ALA A 299 16.27 4.82 -9.18
C ALA A 299 16.70 6.05 -9.98
N TYR A 300 18.01 6.21 -10.16
CA TYR A 300 18.57 7.28 -10.97
C TYR A 300 19.43 6.72 -12.10
N LYS A 301 19.46 7.47 -13.19
CA LYS A 301 20.28 7.21 -14.36
C LYS A 301 21.59 7.96 -14.22
N GLU A 302 22.69 7.22 -14.34
CA GLU A 302 24.04 7.77 -14.51
C GLU A 302 24.42 7.90 -15.99
N LYS A 303 25.63 8.42 -16.25
CA LYS A 303 26.26 8.39 -17.58
C LYS A 303 26.22 6.98 -18.19
N GLU A 304 26.12 6.90 -19.52
CA GLU A 304 26.05 5.64 -20.28
C GLU A 304 24.78 4.77 -20.05
N ASN A 305 23.66 5.35 -19.59
CA ASN A 305 22.41 4.62 -19.30
C ASN A 305 22.57 3.50 -18.27
N LYS A 306 23.50 3.66 -17.32
CA LYS A 306 23.59 2.81 -16.13
C LYS A 306 22.58 3.29 -15.10
N PHE A 307 21.91 2.36 -14.44
CA PHE A 307 20.93 2.67 -13.39
C PHE A 307 21.49 2.26 -12.04
N LYS A 308 21.27 3.12 -11.03
CA LYS A 308 21.55 2.82 -9.62
C LYS A 308 20.32 3.12 -8.79
N ILE A 309 20.23 2.44 -7.65
CA ILE A 309 19.16 2.60 -6.68
C ILE A 309 19.78 3.14 -5.40
N THR A 310 19.16 4.18 -4.84
CA THR A 310 19.47 4.73 -3.52
C THR A 310 18.20 4.76 -2.69
N THR A 311 18.35 5.00 -1.39
CA THR A 311 17.27 4.99 -0.40
C THR A 311 17.34 6.25 0.44
N GLU A 312 16.19 6.83 0.77
CA GLU A 312 16.07 7.91 1.75
C GLU A 312 15.11 7.52 2.85
N PHE A 313 15.57 7.66 4.09
CA PHE A 313 14.76 7.35 5.25
C PHE A 313 13.85 8.52 5.61
N ASN A 314 12.59 8.22 5.88
CA ASN A 314 11.62 9.23 6.26
C ASN A 314 11.87 9.72 7.70
N THR A 315 12.08 11.03 7.83
CA THR A 315 12.30 11.72 9.09
C THR A 315 11.16 12.67 9.47
N GLN A 316 10.10 12.73 8.65
CA GLN A 316 8.99 13.67 8.84
C GLN A 316 7.91 13.12 9.78
N MET A 317 7.77 11.79 9.88
CA MET A 317 6.89 11.15 10.85
C MET A 317 7.49 11.25 12.27
N ILE A 318 7.01 12.24 13.02
CA ILE A 318 7.46 12.58 14.39
C ILE A 318 6.28 12.43 15.35
N ASP A 319 6.44 11.60 16.38
CA ASP A 319 5.45 11.35 17.44
C ASP A 319 4.07 10.86 16.95
N ALA A 320 3.97 10.46 15.68
CA ALA A 320 2.79 9.86 15.09
C ALA A 320 2.88 8.32 15.16
N CYS A 321 1.75 7.69 15.47
CA CYS A 321 1.64 6.24 15.47
C CYS A 321 1.24 5.73 14.08
N PHE A 322 1.55 4.47 13.79
CA PHE A 322 1.14 3.82 12.54
C PHE A 322 0.32 2.56 12.77
N LEU A 323 -0.40 2.14 11.72
CA LEU A 323 -0.94 0.80 11.59
C LEU A 323 -0.51 0.22 10.24
N LYS A 324 0.25 -0.88 10.27
CA LYS A 324 0.65 -1.62 9.08
C LYS A 324 -0.23 -2.85 8.93
N VAL A 325 -0.87 -3.03 7.79
CA VAL A 325 -1.79 -4.17 7.55
C VAL A 325 -1.37 -4.91 6.28
N LEU A 326 -1.19 -6.22 6.42
CA LEU A 326 -0.89 -7.13 5.31
C LEU A 326 -2.00 -8.19 5.21
N VAL A 327 -2.72 -8.20 4.10
CA VAL A 327 -3.70 -9.24 3.77
C VAL A 327 -3.04 -10.28 2.88
N THR A 328 -3.04 -11.52 3.35
CA THR A 328 -2.40 -12.63 2.64
C THR A 328 -3.39 -13.48 1.84
N THR A 329 -2.90 -14.31 0.93
CA THR A 329 -3.76 -15.24 0.15
C THR A 329 -4.43 -16.31 1.03
N GLY A 330 -3.84 -16.64 2.19
CA GLY A 330 -4.33 -17.77 2.99
C GLY A 330 -4.09 -19.14 2.34
N LEU A 331 -3.36 -19.21 1.23
CA LEU A 331 -3.11 -20.45 0.48
C LEU A 331 -1.83 -21.17 0.92
N CYS A 332 -1.82 -22.49 0.78
CA CYS A 332 -0.68 -23.33 1.08
C CYS A 332 -0.20 -24.07 -0.16
N TYR A 333 1.12 -24.15 -0.33
CA TYR A 333 1.75 -24.90 -1.41
C TYR A 333 1.77 -26.43 -1.15
N GLY A 334 1.56 -26.87 0.09
CA GLY A 334 1.52 -28.27 0.54
C GLY A 334 1.13 -28.34 2.02
N HIS A 335 1.26 -29.50 2.70
CA HIS A 335 0.93 -29.76 4.15
C HIS A 335 0.02 -28.70 4.79
N CYS A 336 -1.17 -28.50 4.21
CA CYS A 336 -2.14 -27.56 4.76
C CYS A 336 -2.62 -28.09 6.11
N PRO A 337 -2.87 -27.23 7.10
CA PRO A 337 -3.67 -27.65 8.24
C PRO A 337 -4.99 -28.25 7.72
N PRO A 338 -5.47 -29.39 8.25
CA PRO A 338 -6.73 -29.96 7.83
C PRO A 338 -7.85 -28.95 8.05
N GLU A 339 -8.78 -28.83 7.09
CA GLU A 339 -9.90 -27.86 7.10
C GLU A 339 -10.74 -27.93 8.39
N GLN A 340 -10.70 -29.05 9.12
CA GLN A 340 -11.42 -29.31 10.37
C GLN A 340 -10.59 -29.07 11.64
N SER A 341 -9.29 -28.75 11.55
CA SER A 341 -8.57 -28.29 12.74
C SER A 341 -9.17 -26.96 13.19
N SER A 342 -9.68 -26.93 14.43
CA SER A 342 -10.35 -25.74 14.96
C SER A 342 -9.49 -24.50 14.69
N PRO A 343 -10.07 -23.43 14.13
CA PRO A 343 -9.38 -22.16 13.91
C PRO A 343 -8.76 -21.56 15.19
N MET A 344 -9.23 -22.02 16.35
CA MET A 344 -8.75 -21.65 17.68
C MET A 344 -7.80 -22.68 18.31
N ASP A 345 -7.36 -23.72 17.62
CA ASP A 345 -6.43 -24.69 18.19
C ASP A 345 -5.01 -24.08 18.28
N PRO A 346 -4.53 -23.70 19.49
CA PRO A 346 -3.18 -23.16 19.66
C PRO A 346 -2.10 -24.20 19.37
N THR A 347 -2.46 -25.48 19.18
CA THR A 347 -1.54 -26.57 18.84
C THR A 347 -1.33 -26.75 17.34
N SER A 348 -2.09 -26.05 16.49
CA SER A 348 -1.91 -26.10 15.03
C SER A 348 -0.64 -25.35 14.61
N THR A 349 0.42 -26.11 14.33
CA THR A 349 1.76 -25.59 14.01
C THR A 349 1.91 -25.06 12.58
N SER A 350 0.93 -25.30 11.68
CA SER A 350 1.00 -24.90 10.27
C SER A 350 -0.03 -23.81 9.96
N ILE A 351 0.46 -22.60 9.68
CA ILE A 351 -0.39 -21.45 9.34
C ILE A 351 -0.22 -21.16 7.84
N PRO A 352 -1.31 -21.13 7.06
CA PRO A 352 -1.24 -20.92 5.63
C PRO A 352 -1.12 -19.42 5.34
N TYR A 353 0.07 -18.85 5.48
CA TYR A 353 0.28 -17.44 5.12
C TYR A 353 0.09 -17.24 3.61
N GLY A 354 0.69 -18.09 2.78
CA GLY A 354 0.71 -17.88 1.33
C GLY A 354 1.48 -16.64 0.93
N THR A 355 1.00 -15.87 -0.06
CA THR A 355 1.64 -14.62 -0.54
C THR A 355 0.75 -13.40 -0.28
N ASN A 356 1.19 -12.21 -0.72
CA ASN A 356 0.41 -10.97 -0.62
C ASN A 356 -0.73 -11.02 -1.65
N GLN A 357 -1.97 -10.77 -1.22
CA GLN A 357 -3.15 -10.81 -2.08
C GLN A 357 -3.33 -9.47 -2.82
N ALA A 358 -3.67 -9.50 -4.10
CA ALA A 358 -4.03 -8.30 -4.88
C ALA A 358 -5.52 -8.01 -4.79
N GLY A 359 -5.89 -6.73 -4.58
CA GLY A 359 -7.28 -6.28 -4.50
C GLY A 359 -7.98 -6.20 -3.13
N PRO A 360 -7.42 -6.65 -1.97
CA PRO A 360 -8.02 -6.42 -0.67
C PRO A 360 -8.25 -4.93 -0.40
N LEU A 361 -9.38 -4.60 0.22
CA LEU A 361 -9.63 -3.28 0.82
C LEU A 361 -9.49 -3.38 2.33
N ILE A 362 -8.64 -2.53 2.90
CA ILE A 362 -8.45 -2.40 4.34
C ILE A 362 -9.05 -1.07 4.78
N ILE A 363 -9.88 -1.11 5.81
CA ILE A 363 -10.50 0.07 6.42
C ILE A 363 -10.20 0.06 7.91
N TYR A 364 -9.70 1.17 8.44
CA TYR A 364 -9.66 1.38 9.88
C TYR A 364 -10.65 2.46 10.30
N GLU A 365 -11.17 2.32 11.51
CA GLU A 365 -11.97 3.32 12.20
C GLU A 365 -11.32 3.61 13.55
N LEU A 366 -11.18 4.89 13.90
CA LEU A 366 -10.72 5.34 15.21
C LEU A 366 -11.43 6.63 15.63
N VAL A 367 -11.34 6.96 16.91
CA VAL A 367 -11.66 8.28 17.44
C VAL A 367 -10.36 9.00 17.78
N ASP A 368 -10.17 10.19 17.21
CA ASP A 368 -8.98 11.00 17.47
C ASP A 368 -9.00 11.64 18.87
N THR A 369 -7.93 12.36 19.22
CA THR A 369 -7.79 13.01 20.53
C THR A 369 -8.79 14.16 20.75
N GLU A 370 -9.36 14.70 19.68
CA GLU A 370 -10.39 15.74 19.72
C GLU A 370 -11.81 15.16 19.79
N GLY A 371 -11.95 13.83 19.68
CA GLY A 371 -13.22 13.10 19.75
C GLY A 371 -13.92 12.95 18.40
N TYR A 372 -13.28 13.29 17.28
CA TYR A 372 -13.83 13.06 15.95
C TYR A 372 -13.58 11.63 15.50
N LYS A 373 -14.61 11.04 14.90
CA LYS A 373 -14.47 9.73 14.24
C LYS A 373 -13.73 9.92 12.94
N ARG A 374 -12.67 9.13 12.77
CA ARG A 374 -11.91 9.02 11.54
C ARG A 374 -12.08 7.63 10.97
N LYS A 375 -12.16 7.56 9.64
CA LYS A 375 -12.26 6.31 8.91
C LYS A 375 -11.38 6.41 7.69
N SER A 376 -10.42 5.50 7.49
CA SER A 376 -9.58 5.54 6.30
C SER A 376 -9.59 4.21 5.57
N ALA A 377 -9.54 4.26 4.25
CA ALA A 377 -9.47 3.10 3.38
C ALA A 377 -8.16 3.03 2.57
N ALA A 378 -7.63 1.83 2.38
CA ALA A 378 -6.51 1.57 1.50
C ALA A 378 -6.67 0.24 0.75
N GLY A 379 -6.45 0.25 -0.55
CA GLY A 379 -6.37 -0.96 -1.37
C GLY A 379 -4.97 -1.56 -1.34
N GLN A 380 -4.86 -2.88 -1.18
CA GLN A 380 -3.58 -3.58 -1.25
C GLN A 380 -3.29 -4.08 -2.67
N LEU A 381 -2.11 -3.72 -3.20
CA LEU A 381 -1.63 -4.18 -4.52
C LEU A 381 -2.67 -4.00 -5.64
N SER A 382 -3.37 -2.85 -5.64
CA SER A 382 -4.40 -2.54 -6.63
C SER A 382 -3.84 -2.37 -8.04
N GLN A 383 -2.56 -2.04 -8.21
CA GLN A 383 -1.92 -1.86 -9.51
C GLN A 383 -0.59 -2.63 -9.55
N SER A 384 -0.37 -3.45 -10.60
CA SER A 384 0.85 -4.27 -10.75
C SER A 384 1.69 -3.96 -12.00
N ALA A 385 1.14 -3.19 -12.94
CA ALA A 385 1.71 -2.94 -14.25
C ALA A 385 2.40 -1.58 -14.35
N ASP A 386 3.33 -1.46 -15.31
CA ASP A 386 3.94 -0.21 -15.73
C ASP A 386 4.57 0.55 -14.54
N PHE A 387 5.54 -0.10 -13.88
CA PHE A 387 6.25 0.46 -12.73
C PHE A 387 5.32 0.98 -11.62
N SER A 388 4.20 0.31 -11.31
CA SER A 388 3.34 0.72 -10.19
C SER A 388 4.12 0.82 -8.88
N LEU A 389 4.89 -0.23 -8.56
CA LEU A 389 5.76 -0.33 -7.37
C LEU A 389 5.01 0.04 -6.08
N GLN A 390 3.76 -0.41 -5.95
CA GLN A 390 3.01 -0.27 -4.72
C GLN A 390 3.63 -1.13 -3.62
N MET A 391 3.51 -0.66 -2.37
CA MET A 391 3.89 -1.46 -1.22
C MET A 391 3.03 -2.74 -1.16
N PRO A 392 3.59 -3.87 -0.71
CA PRO A 392 2.86 -5.13 -0.62
C PRO A 392 1.83 -5.19 0.52
N TYR A 393 1.75 -4.12 1.30
CA TYR A 393 0.92 -3.93 2.49
C TYR A 393 0.38 -2.49 2.48
N SER A 394 -0.58 -2.19 3.35
CA SER A 394 -1.07 -0.84 3.59
C SER A 394 -0.48 -0.29 4.90
N ILE A 395 -0.05 0.96 4.89
CA ILE A 395 0.38 1.70 6.08
C ILE A 395 -0.56 2.89 6.25
N PHE A 396 -1.06 3.05 7.46
CA PHE A 396 -1.87 4.17 7.87
C PHE A 396 -1.14 4.97 8.95
N GLY A 397 -1.04 6.29 8.80
CA GLY A 397 -0.77 7.15 9.95
C GLY A 397 -2.03 7.30 10.79
N LEU A 398 -1.86 7.25 12.09
CA LEU A 398 -2.94 7.34 13.07
C LEU A 398 -2.93 8.68 13.82
N GLY A 399 -2.00 9.58 13.47
CA GLY A 399 -1.74 10.79 14.22
C GLY A 399 -1.07 10.52 15.58
N GLN A 400 -1.06 11.54 16.42
CA GLN A 400 -0.41 11.49 17.73
C GLN A 400 -1.31 10.82 18.77
N GLN A 401 -0.73 9.90 19.54
CA GLN A 401 -1.33 9.29 20.74
C GLN A 401 -2.72 8.63 20.56
N PRO A 402 -2.98 7.86 19.48
CA PRO A 402 -4.18 7.02 19.46
C PRO A 402 -4.12 6.01 20.60
N ASN A 403 -5.24 5.82 21.32
CA ASN A 403 -5.30 4.80 22.37
C ASN A 403 -5.40 3.39 21.76
N PHE A 404 -6.34 3.22 20.84
CA PHE A 404 -6.58 2.01 20.07
C PHE A 404 -7.28 2.38 18.77
N VAL A 405 -7.10 1.55 17.75
CA VAL A 405 -7.95 1.56 16.56
C VAL A 405 -9.24 0.82 16.93
N ASP A 406 -10.38 1.49 16.85
CA ASP A 406 -11.68 0.96 17.28
C ASP A 406 -12.03 -0.31 16.51
N ASN A 407 -11.84 -0.26 15.19
CA ASN A 407 -12.19 -1.34 14.30
C ASN A 407 -11.25 -1.39 13.08
N LEU A 408 -10.70 -2.56 12.81
CA LEU A 408 -9.97 -2.85 11.57
C LEU A 408 -10.78 -3.83 10.75
N THR A 409 -11.20 -3.42 9.56
CA THR A 409 -11.93 -4.27 8.60
C THR A 409 -11.04 -4.58 7.41
N ALA A 410 -10.96 -5.86 7.04
CA ALA A 410 -10.30 -6.26 5.80
C ALA A 410 -11.29 -7.04 4.93
N SER A 411 -11.37 -6.69 3.66
CA SER A 411 -12.09 -7.45 2.63
C SER A 411 -11.12 -8.12 1.67
N ILE A 412 -11.57 -9.18 1.01
CA ILE A 412 -10.85 -9.84 -0.08
C ILE A 412 -11.73 -9.89 -1.33
N PRO A 413 -11.13 -9.92 -2.53
CA PRO A 413 -11.86 -10.16 -3.78
C PRO A 413 -12.73 -11.39 -3.64
N SER A 414 -14.02 -11.34 -4.03
CA SER A 414 -14.95 -12.45 -3.77
C SER A 414 -15.31 -13.30 -4.97
N GLY A 415 -15.07 -12.81 -6.19
CA GLY A 415 -15.58 -13.41 -7.43
C GLY A 415 -17.12 -13.46 -7.51
N THR A 416 -17.81 -12.77 -6.60
CA THR A 416 -19.28 -12.73 -6.48
C THR A 416 -19.74 -11.31 -6.20
N SER A 417 -21.05 -11.05 -6.30
CA SER A 417 -21.62 -9.74 -5.95
C SER A 417 -21.78 -9.54 -4.43
N LYS A 418 -21.13 -10.37 -3.61
CA LYS A 418 -21.18 -10.30 -2.15
C LYS A 418 -19.79 -10.04 -1.61
N ALA A 419 -19.66 -9.01 -0.79
CA ALA A 419 -18.42 -8.73 -0.09
C ALA A 419 -18.04 -9.88 0.85
N ARG A 420 -16.74 -10.18 0.89
CA ARG A 420 -16.14 -11.07 1.90
C ARG A 420 -15.22 -10.23 2.76
N PHE A 421 -15.61 -9.99 4.00
CA PHE A 421 -14.85 -9.16 4.92
C PHE A 421 -14.96 -9.67 6.36
N GLN A 422 -13.99 -9.29 7.17
CA GLN A 422 -13.99 -9.52 8.61
C GLN A 422 -13.46 -8.27 9.32
N SER A 423 -13.97 -8.05 10.54
CA SER A 423 -13.61 -6.90 11.37
C SER A 423 -13.04 -7.34 12.72
N TRP A 424 -11.99 -6.68 13.17
CA TRP A 424 -11.33 -6.91 14.45
C TRP A 424 -11.31 -5.62 15.27
N PRO A 425 -11.90 -5.61 16.48
CA PRO A 425 -11.92 -4.43 17.32
C PRO A 425 -10.61 -4.26 18.11
N GLN A 426 -10.38 -3.04 18.61
CA GLN A 426 -9.33 -2.72 19.60
C GLN A 426 -7.92 -3.14 19.17
N ILE A 427 -7.50 -2.70 17.98
CA ILE A 427 -6.12 -2.94 17.52
C ILE A 427 -5.18 -1.93 18.16
N ILE A 428 -4.04 -2.42 18.63
CA ILE A 428 -3.01 -1.60 19.27
C ILE A 428 -2.24 -0.84 18.18
N PRO A 429 -2.03 0.48 18.31
CA PRO A 429 -1.16 1.27 17.43
C PRO A 429 0.31 0.78 17.43
N ASP A 430 1.12 1.28 16.49
CA ASP A 430 2.53 0.91 16.31
C ASP A 430 2.72 -0.61 16.16
N SER A 431 1.84 -1.18 15.34
CA SER A 431 1.77 -2.60 15.13
C SER A 431 1.60 -2.96 13.65
N GLN A 432 2.04 -4.17 13.35
CA GLN A 432 1.80 -4.84 12.09
C GLN A 432 0.73 -5.92 12.29
N VAL A 433 -0.36 -5.82 11.55
CA VAL A 433 -1.43 -6.81 11.51
C VAL A 433 -1.31 -7.63 10.23
N VAL A 434 -1.14 -8.94 10.37
CA VAL A 434 -1.20 -9.89 9.26
C VAL A 434 -2.56 -10.58 9.27
N VAL A 435 -3.38 -10.31 8.26
CA VAL A 435 -4.68 -10.94 8.04
C VAL A 435 -4.51 -12.19 7.18
N ILE A 436 -5.04 -13.30 7.69
CA ILE A 436 -4.96 -14.62 7.07
C ILE A 436 -6.39 -15.10 6.78
N PRO A 437 -6.90 -14.89 5.55
CA PRO A 437 -8.26 -15.19 5.18
C PRO A 437 -8.45 -16.68 4.85
N TYR A 438 -8.27 -17.55 5.84
CA TYR A 438 -8.42 -19.00 5.68
C TYR A 438 -9.46 -19.61 6.63
N PRO A 439 -10.43 -20.40 6.13
CA PRO A 439 -10.73 -20.60 4.70
C PRO A 439 -11.30 -19.31 4.05
N PRO A 440 -11.01 -19.05 2.76
CA PRO A 440 -11.52 -17.84 2.09
C PRO A 440 -13.05 -17.76 2.00
N SER A 441 -13.75 -18.89 2.12
CA SER A 441 -15.20 -18.97 2.02
C SER A 441 -15.96 -18.55 3.29
N ASP A 442 -15.29 -18.53 4.45
CA ASP A 442 -15.93 -18.18 5.74
C ASP A 442 -15.12 -17.10 6.48
N PRO A 443 -15.46 -15.81 6.29
CA PRO A 443 -14.78 -14.70 6.94
C PRO A 443 -14.75 -14.75 8.46
N LYS A 444 -15.71 -15.44 9.10
CA LYS A 444 -15.76 -15.55 10.57
C LYS A 444 -14.59 -16.33 11.15
N LEU A 445 -13.97 -17.19 10.34
CA LEU A 445 -12.87 -18.05 10.75
C LEU A 445 -11.49 -17.45 10.47
N TRP A 446 -11.44 -16.28 9.82
CA TRP A 446 -10.20 -15.60 9.49
C TRP A 446 -9.42 -15.21 10.74
N ARG A 447 -8.10 -15.29 10.64
CA ARG A 447 -7.19 -14.97 11.73
C ARG A 447 -6.48 -13.66 11.45
N SER A 448 -6.31 -12.84 12.47
CA SER A 448 -5.38 -11.72 12.48
C SER A 448 -4.23 -12.04 13.44
N LYS A 449 -3.01 -11.72 13.02
CA LYS A 449 -1.82 -11.79 13.89
C LYS A 449 -1.27 -10.39 14.07
N LEU A 450 -1.14 -9.99 15.32
CA LEU A 450 -0.56 -8.72 15.72
C LEU A 450 0.92 -8.91 16.06
N PHE A 451 1.77 -8.14 15.39
CA PHE A 451 3.19 -8.00 15.72
C PHE A 451 3.40 -6.58 16.21
N ILE A 452 3.89 -6.46 17.43
CA ILE A 452 4.14 -5.16 18.05
C ILE A 452 5.63 -4.89 17.92
N THR A 453 5.98 -3.74 17.34
CA THR A 453 7.37 -3.32 17.27
C THR A 453 7.76 -2.75 18.63
N PRO A 454 8.67 -3.39 19.39
CA PRO A 454 9.06 -2.86 20.69
C PRO A 454 9.81 -1.54 20.47
N SER A 455 9.26 -0.44 20.96
CA SER A 455 9.95 0.86 20.94
C SER A 455 11.24 0.80 21.77
N ASP A 456 12.29 1.49 21.34
CA ASP A 456 13.56 1.64 22.08
C ASP A 456 13.35 2.15 23.52
N ILE A 457 12.25 2.89 23.73
CA ILE A 457 11.84 3.42 25.03
C ILE A 457 11.45 2.30 26.01
N VAL A 458 10.94 1.16 25.53
CA VAL A 458 10.50 0.05 26.40
C VAL A 458 11.67 -0.50 27.22
N ILE A 459 12.86 -0.63 26.62
CA ILE A 459 14.05 -1.10 27.35
C ILE A 459 14.52 -0.04 28.35
N SER A 460 14.54 1.24 27.94
CA SER A 460 14.95 2.35 28.82
C SER A 460 14.00 2.52 30.02
N THR A 461 12.69 2.43 29.80
CA THR A 461 11.68 2.49 30.86
C THR A 461 11.75 1.29 31.79
N LEU A 462 11.98 0.08 31.26
CA LEU A 462 12.21 -1.11 32.07
C LEU A 462 13.45 -0.97 32.97
N ILE A 463 14.57 -0.49 32.43
CA ILE A 463 15.79 -0.22 33.19
C ILE A 463 15.52 0.83 34.28
N THR A 464 14.82 1.91 33.93
CA THR A 464 14.49 3.00 34.85
C THR A 464 13.60 2.51 35.99
N LEU A 465 12.53 1.77 35.67
CA LEU A 465 11.61 1.19 36.63
C LEU A 465 12.33 0.20 37.56
N THR A 466 13.15 -0.68 36.99
CA THR A 466 13.97 -1.62 37.76
C THR A 466 14.92 -0.90 38.71
N SER A 467 15.54 0.19 38.25
CA SER A 467 16.44 1.01 39.08
C SER A 467 15.71 1.65 40.26
N ILE A 468 14.52 2.20 40.04
CA ILE A 468 13.69 2.78 41.09
C ILE A 468 13.24 1.70 42.08
N CYS A 469 12.79 0.54 41.60
CA CYS A 469 12.40 -0.58 42.46
C CYS A 469 13.58 -1.06 43.34
N CYS A 470 14.78 -1.21 42.77
CA CYS A 470 15.98 -1.58 43.53
C CYS A 470 16.34 -0.54 44.59
N LEU A 471 16.24 0.75 44.27
CA LEU A 471 16.48 1.83 45.23
C LEU A 471 15.47 1.81 46.38
N LEU A 472 14.18 1.59 46.09
CA LEU A 472 13.14 1.47 47.11
C LEU A 472 13.38 0.26 48.01
N ILE A 473 13.73 -0.90 47.44
CA ILE A 473 14.06 -2.10 48.21
C ILE A 473 15.25 -1.83 49.14
N LEU A 474 16.30 -1.14 48.66
CA LEU A 474 17.45 -0.77 49.48
C LEU A 474 17.04 0.14 50.64
N ILE A 475 16.24 1.18 50.39
CA ILE A 475 15.76 2.09 51.43
C ILE A 475 14.94 1.33 52.47
N ILE A 476 14.00 0.48 52.02
CA ILE A 476 13.18 -0.36 52.90
C ILE A 476 14.07 -1.28 53.74
N ALA A 477 15.07 -1.93 53.14
CA ALA A 477 15.98 -2.82 53.86
C ALA A 477 16.81 -2.07 54.92
N VAL A 478 17.28 -0.85 54.62
CA VAL A 478 18.01 -0.01 55.59
C VAL A 478 17.11 0.43 56.74
N LEU A 479 15.89 0.92 56.43
CA LEU A 479 14.93 1.33 57.43
C LEU A 479 14.50 0.16 58.32
N HIS A 480 14.19 -0.99 57.73
CA HIS A 480 13.82 -2.20 58.46
C HIS A 480 14.97 -2.69 59.35
N ARG A 481 16.21 -2.64 58.87
CA ARG A 481 17.36 -2.99 59.70
C ARG A 481 17.54 -2.02 60.87
N LYS A 482 17.27 -0.73 60.67
CA LYS A 482 17.33 0.27 61.74
C LYS A 482 16.22 0.03 62.77
N GLU A 483 15.00 -0.22 62.34
CA GLU A 483 13.85 -0.57 63.18
C GLU A 483 14.14 -1.81 64.02
N VAL A 484 14.63 -2.90 63.42
CA VAL A 484 15.00 -4.12 64.15
C VAL A 484 16.09 -3.87 65.20
N LEU A 485 17.03 -2.95 64.94
CA LEU A 485 18.06 -2.59 65.91
C LEU A 485 17.50 -1.74 67.05
N GLU A 486 16.57 -0.83 66.78
CA GLU A 486 15.87 -0.02 67.80
C GLU A 486 15.00 -0.93 68.68
N ASP A 487 14.21 -1.83 68.08
CA ASP A 487 13.41 -2.83 68.80
C ASP A 487 14.26 -3.71 69.73
N LEU A 488 15.44 -4.15 69.26
CA LEU A 488 16.38 -4.93 70.06
C LEU A 488 16.92 -4.13 71.25
N ALA A 489 17.17 -2.84 71.09
CA ALA A 489 17.62 -1.96 72.16
C ALA A 489 16.51 -1.74 73.20
N GLU A 490 15.29 -1.46 72.77
CA GLU A 490 14.12 -1.33 73.65
C GLU A 490 13.83 -2.64 74.40
N HIS A 491 13.93 -3.80 73.75
CA HIS A 491 13.77 -5.09 74.41
C HIS A 491 14.80 -5.34 75.51
N GLN A 492 16.04 -4.87 75.33
CA GLN A 492 17.08 -4.96 76.35
C GLN A 492 16.80 -4.02 77.53
N GLU A 493 16.30 -2.81 77.28
CA GLU A 493 15.87 -1.89 78.34
C GLU A 493 14.66 -2.43 79.11
N TYR A 494 13.67 -2.99 78.41
CA TYR A 494 12.50 -3.62 79.03
C TYR A 494 12.89 -4.79 79.94
N ARG A 495 13.82 -5.66 79.49
CA ARG A 495 14.38 -6.74 80.32
C ARG A 495 15.16 -6.24 81.54
N ARG A 496 15.78 -5.06 81.49
CA ARG A 496 16.46 -4.46 82.65
C ARG A 496 15.47 -3.90 83.66
N HIS A 497 14.35 -3.36 83.21
CA HIS A 497 13.36 -2.75 84.10
C HIS A 497 12.33 -3.76 84.66
N TRP A 498 12.02 -4.83 83.93
CA TRP A 498 11.15 -5.92 84.36
C TRP A 498 11.85 -7.28 84.21
N PRO A 499 12.81 -7.63 85.10
CA PRO A 499 13.36 -8.98 85.13
C PRO A 499 12.23 -9.95 85.48
N GLU A 500 12.01 -10.97 84.63
CA GLU A 500 11.04 -12.02 84.92
C GLU A 500 11.35 -12.65 86.29
N CYS A 501 10.42 -12.46 87.24
CA CYS A 501 10.47 -13.14 88.52
C CYS A 501 10.42 -14.65 88.28
N LYS A 502 11.45 -15.37 88.74
CA LYS A 502 11.47 -16.83 88.80
C LYS A 502 10.44 -17.38 89.78
#